data_AF-A0A8B9JD34-F1
#
_entry.id   AF-A0A8B9JD34-F1
#
_cell.length_a   1.000
_cell.length_b   1.000
_cell.length_c   1.000
_cell.angle_alpha   90.00
_cell.angle_beta   90.00
_cell.angle_gamma   90.00
#
_symmetry.space_group_name_H-M   'P 1'
#
loop_
_entity.id
_entity.type
_entity.pdbx_description
1 polymer ?
#
loop_
_entity_poly.entity_id
_entity_poly.type
_entity_poly.pdbx_seq_one_letter_code
_entity_poly.pdbx_strand_id
1 'polypeptide(L)'
;MKALSPLFILHSVHHSADHTDNMLPTLCVLLPALAWVSSQKVLTQTPSVLTEQQGKTISMDCNIAKHESHWVHWYKQIPQSAPQFVLRSDSGGSPDYYGTVFSSSRF
;
A
#
# COMPACT_ATOMS: atom_id res chain seq x y z
N MET A 1 50.65 -20.50 -38.31
CA MET A 1 49.88 -20.20 -37.09
C MET A 1 48.73 -19.29 -37.51
N LYS A 2 47.58 -19.88 -37.82
CA LYS A 2 46.50 -19.24 -38.57
C LYS A 2 45.42 -18.76 -37.58
N ALA A 3 45.15 -17.47 -37.64
CA ALA A 3 44.15 -16.78 -36.84
C ALA A 3 42.75 -17.39 -37.05
N LEU A 4 42.02 -17.57 -35.95
CA LEU A 4 40.62 -18.02 -35.95
C LEU A 4 39.70 -16.81 -36.09
N SER A 5 38.82 -16.88 -37.09
CA SER A 5 37.92 -15.84 -37.59
C SER A 5 36.71 -15.56 -36.68
N PRO A 6 36.12 -14.34 -36.71
CA PRO A 6 35.03 -13.89 -35.83
C PRO A 6 33.62 -14.35 -36.26
N LEU A 7 33.50 -15.42 -37.05
CA LEU A 7 32.25 -15.78 -37.75
C LEU A 7 31.24 -16.59 -36.90
N PHE A 8 31.51 -16.82 -35.61
CA PHE A 8 30.70 -17.72 -34.77
C PHE A 8 29.64 -17.05 -33.89
N ILE A 9 29.49 -15.71 -33.90
CA ILE A 9 28.58 -15.03 -32.94
C ILE A 9 27.20 -14.66 -33.52
N LEU A 10 26.96 -14.69 -34.84
CA LEU A 10 25.70 -14.12 -35.39
C LEU A 10 24.66 -15.06 -36.01
N HIS A 11 24.85 -16.39 -36.07
CA HIS A 11 23.99 -17.26 -36.89
C HIS A 11 23.02 -18.21 -36.18
N SER A 12 22.71 -18.03 -34.89
CA SER A 12 21.63 -18.82 -34.27
C SER A 12 20.62 -18.00 -33.46
N VAL A 13 20.36 -16.76 -33.85
CA VAL A 13 19.02 -16.19 -33.64
C VAL A 13 18.15 -16.68 -34.81
N HIS A 14 17.85 -17.98 -34.82
CA HIS A 14 16.80 -18.51 -35.67
C HIS A 14 15.48 -18.10 -35.00
N HIS A 15 14.90 -17.01 -35.49
CA HIS A 15 13.57 -16.54 -35.11
C HIS A 15 12.54 -17.53 -35.67
N SER A 16 12.36 -18.65 -34.97
CA SER A 16 11.17 -19.49 -35.13
C SER A 16 10.07 -18.84 -34.27
N ALA A 17 9.05 -18.32 -34.94
CA ALA A 17 7.81 -17.92 -34.28
C ALA A 17 7.06 -19.18 -33.86
N ASP A 18 7.51 -19.82 -32.77
CA ASP A 18 6.72 -20.81 -32.04
C ASP A 18 5.96 -20.09 -30.92
N HIS A 19 4.63 -20.19 -30.97
CA HIS A 19 3.70 -19.44 -30.11
C HIS A 19 3.63 -20.02 -28.67
N THR A 20 4.56 -20.88 -28.29
CA THR A 20 4.55 -21.62 -27.01
C THR A 20 5.88 -21.62 -26.23
N ASP A 21 7.02 -21.30 -26.86
CA ASP A 21 8.36 -21.28 -26.21
C ASP A 21 8.69 -20.01 -25.42
N ASN A 22 7.86 -18.98 -25.53
CA ASN A 22 8.05 -17.69 -24.85
C ASN A 22 7.44 -17.65 -23.43
N MET A 23 6.55 -18.59 -23.08
CA MET A 23 5.80 -18.53 -21.82
C MET A 23 6.68 -18.76 -20.59
N LEU A 24 7.59 -19.74 -20.63
CA LEU A 24 8.41 -20.13 -19.48
C LEU A 24 9.51 -19.12 -19.11
N PRO A 25 10.35 -18.63 -20.05
CA PRO A 25 11.36 -17.62 -19.72
C PRO A 25 10.72 -16.28 -19.30
N THR A 26 9.59 -15.92 -19.91
CA THR A 26 8.82 -14.73 -19.50
C THR A 26 8.26 -14.89 -18.09
N LEU A 27 7.73 -16.06 -17.73
CA LEU A 27 7.26 -16.35 -16.37
C LEU A 27 8.39 -16.30 -15.34
N CYS A 28 9.57 -16.84 -15.68
CA CYS A 28 10.76 -16.82 -14.81
C CYS A 28 11.28 -15.40 -14.50
N VAL A 29 11.06 -14.43 -15.40
CA VAL A 29 11.45 -13.02 -15.18
C VAL A 29 10.34 -12.22 -14.49
N LEU A 30 9.07 -12.50 -14.80
CA LEU A 30 7.94 -11.77 -14.24
C LEU A 30 7.67 -12.10 -12.77
N LEU A 31 7.79 -13.37 -12.37
CA LEU A 31 7.50 -13.78 -10.99
C LEU A 31 8.42 -13.09 -9.94
N PRO A 32 9.74 -13.01 -10.13
CA PRO A 32 10.63 -12.26 -9.24
C PRO A 32 10.38 -10.75 -9.28
N ALA A 33 10.06 -10.20 -10.45
CA ALA A 33 9.77 -8.77 -10.60
C ALA A 33 8.50 -8.36 -9.83
N LEU A 34 7.46 -9.20 -9.87
CA LEU A 34 6.22 -9.00 -9.12
C LEU A 34 6.41 -9.17 -7.61
N ALA A 35 7.32 -10.05 -7.18
CA ALA A 35 7.65 -10.22 -5.77
C ALA A 35 8.41 -9.03 -5.16
N TRP A 36 9.00 -8.16 -5.98
CA TRP A 36 9.77 -6.99 -5.50
C TRP A 36 8.88 -5.76 -5.20
N VAL A 37 7.62 -5.77 -5.63
CA VAL A 37 6.73 -4.62 -5.43
C VAL A 37 6.19 -4.61 -4.01
N SER A 38 6.62 -3.65 -3.18
CA SER A 38 6.00 -3.37 -1.88
C SER A 38 5.08 -2.14 -1.98
N SER A 39 3.79 -2.31 -1.71
CA SER A 39 2.77 -1.25 -1.78
C SER A 39 1.93 -1.14 -0.51
N GLN A 40 2.41 -1.70 0.60
CA GLN A 40 1.63 -1.79 1.82
C GLN A 40 1.66 -0.46 2.59
N LYS A 41 0.47 0.10 2.84
CA LYS A 41 0.27 1.18 3.81
C LYS A 41 -0.11 0.56 5.15
N VAL A 42 0.71 0.83 6.17
CA VAL A 42 0.50 0.35 7.53
C VAL A 42 0.19 1.55 8.41
N LEU A 43 -0.91 1.44 9.17
CA LEU A 43 -1.30 2.40 10.20
C LEU A 43 -1.26 1.70 11.55
N THR A 44 -0.59 2.29 12.53
CA THR A 44 -0.51 1.79 13.89
C THR A 44 -1.22 2.74 14.83
N GLN A 45 -2.20 2.24 15.60
CA GLN A 45 -2.99 3.03 16.54
C GLN A 45 -2.56 2.74 17.98
N THR A 46 -2.32 3.80 18.76
CA THR A 46 -1.88 3.70 20.16
C THR A 46 -2.74 4.58 21.05
N PRO A 47 -3.25 4.07 22.19
CA PRO A 47 -3.20 2.68 22.62
C PRO A 47 -4.19 1.79 21.82
N SER A 48 -3.95 0.48 21.78
CA SER A 48 -4.87 -0.48 21.13
C SER A 48 -6.20 -0.62 21.89
N VAL A 49 -6.20 -0.36 23.20
CA VAL A 49 -7.38 -0.35 24.06
C VAL A 49 -7.24 0.80 25.03
N LEU A 50 -8.28 1.63 25.13
CA LEU A 50 -8.38 2.72 26.08
C LEU A 50 -9.75 2.70 26.75
N THR A 51 -9.76 2.72 28.07
CA THR A 51 -10.98 2.76 28.87
C THR A 51 -10.91 4.01 29.74
N GLU A 52 -11.91 4.88 29.59
CA GLU A 52 -12.02 6.13 30.33
C GLU A 52 -13.45 6.40 30.79
N GLN A 53 -13.60 7.31 31.75
CA GLN A 53 -14.92 7.73 32.21
C GLN A 53 -15.64 8.58 31.17
N GLN A 54 -16.96 8.47 31.11
CA GLN A 54 -17.77 9.25 30.17
C GLN A 54 -17.55 10.76 30.40
N GLY A 55 -17.40 11.51 29.31
CA GLY A 55 -17.17 12.95 29.33
C GLY A 55 -15.71 13.35 29.51
N LYS A 56 -14.79 12.40 29.68
CA LYS A 56 -13.35 12.66 29.61
C LYS A 56 -12.87 12.64 28.16
N THR A 57 -11.85 13.46 27.89
CA THR A 57 -11.15 13.46 26.61
C THR A 57 -10.21 12.28 26.54
N ILE A 58 -10.26 11.57 25.42
CA ILE A 58 -9.34 10.49 25.10
C ILE A 58 -8.43 10.90 23.95
N SER A 59 -7.20 10.42 23.96
CA SER A 59 -6.27 10.57 22.83
C SER A 59 -5.92 9.19 22.28
N MET A 60 -6.02 9.05 20.96
CA MET A 60 -5.51 7.90 20.24
C MET A 60 -4.62 8.40 19.11
N ASP A 61 -3.37 7.95 19.12
CA ASP A 61 -2.37 8.33 18.14
C ASP A 61 -2.47 7.41 16.93
N CYS A 62 -2.23 7.95 15.74
CA CYS A 62 -2.12 7.20 14.50
C CYS A 62 -0.75 7.43 13.88
N ASN A 63 0.06 6.37 13.80
CA ASN A 63 1.36 6.38 13.15
C ASN A 63 1.24 5.76 11.75
N ILE A 64 1.61 6.54 10.73
CA ILE A 64 1.55 6.11 9.33
C ILE A 64 2.96 5.74 8.89
N ALA A 65 3.19 4.46 8.61
CA ALA A 65 4.54 3.95 8.32
C ALA A 65 5.13 4.53 7.02
N LYS A 66 4.29 4.81 6.03
CA LYS A 66 4.68 5.41 4.75
C LYS A 66 3.79 6.61 4.47
N HIS A 67 4.35 7.79 4.73
CA HIS A 67 3.65 9.06 4.53
C HIS A 67 3.67 9.43 3.04
N GLU A 68 2.49 9.55 2.44
CA GLU A 68 2.33 9.88 1.01
C GLU A 68 1.53 11.18 0.80
N SER A 69 1.46 12.06 1.81
CA SER A 69 0.76 13.34 1.76
C SER A 69 -0.70 13.20 1.29
N HIS A 70 -1.41 12.27 1.93
CA HIS A 70 -2.80 11.94 1.63
C HIS A 70 -3.68 12.12 2.87
N TRP A 71 -4.99 12.19 2.62
CA TRP A 71 -5.99 12.26 3.66
C TRP A 71 -6.01 11.01 4.54
N VAL A 72 -6.15 11.24 5.84
CA VAL A 72 -6.38 10.22 6.86
C VAL A 72 -7.84 10.30 7.25
N HIS A 73 -8.52 9.15 7.21
CA HIS A 73 -9.92 9.04 7.56
C HIS A 73 -10.08 8.25 8.85
N TRP A 74 -10.80 8.82 9.81
CA TRP A 74 -11.12 8.17 11.07
C TRP A 74 -12.52 7.58 11.02
N TYR A 75 -12.65 6.34 11.48
CA TYR A 75 -13.91 5.62 11.55
C TYR A 75 -14.14 5.11 12.97
N LYS A 76 -15.41 5.14 13.39
CA LYS A 76 -15.86 4.53 14.63
C LYS A 76 -16.66 3.28 14.29
N GLN A 77 -16.36 2.17 14.96
CA GLN A 77 -17.15 0.95 14.84
C GLN A 77 -17.64 0.50 16.21
N ILE A 78 -18.95 0.23 16.28
CA ILE A 78 -19.57 -0.49 17.40
C ILE A 78 -19.60 -1.96 16.97
N PRO A 79 -19.37 -2.93 17.89
CA PRO A 79 -19.47 -4.35 17.55
C PRO A 79 -20.75 -4.66 16.76
N GLN A 80 -20.63 -5.46 15.69
CA GLN A 80 -21.72 -5.85 14.79
C GLN A 80 -22.37 -4.72 13.97
N SER A 81 -21.85 -3.49 14.04
CA SER A 81 -22.30 -2.36 13.21
C SER A 81 -21.32 -2.06 12.08
N ALA A 82 -21.81 -1.41 11.01
CA ALA A 82 -20.95 -0.87 9.97
C ALA A 82 -20.07 0.27 10.51
N PRO A 83 -18.83 0.43 9.99
CA PRO A 83 -17.99 1.58 10.31
C PRO A 83 -18.70 2.90 9.97
N GLN A 84 -18.65 3.85 10.90
CA GLN A 84 -19.19 5.18 10.73
C GLN A 84 -18.05 6.16 10.50
N PHE A 85 -18.12 6.95 9.44
CA PHE A 85 -17.14 8.00 9.16
C PHE A 85 -17.21 9.09 10.22
N VAL A 86 -16.08 9.37 10.88
CA VAL A 86 -15.97 10.36 11.95
C VAL A 86 -15.43 11.67 11.41
N LEU A 87 -14.22 11.64 10.84
CA LEU A 87 -13.56 12.83 10.31
C LEU A 87 -12.47 12.48 9.29
N ARG A 88 -12.07 13.49 8.54
CA ARG A 88 -10.93 13.49 7.63
C ARG A 88 -9.95 14.56 8.09
N SER A 89 -8.67 14.24 8.06
CA SER A 89 -7.58 15.20 8.25
C SER A 89 -6.52 14.99 7.19
N ASP A 90 -5.75 16.02 6.88
CA ASP A 90 -4.48 15.82 6.21
C ASP A 90 -3.55 15.02 7.14
N SER A 91 -2.52 14.42 6.55
CA SER A 91 -1.59 13.61 7.29
C SER A 91 -0.74 14.47 8.22
N GLY A 92 -1.16 14.57 9.49
CA GLY A 92 -0.48 15.33 10.55
C GLY A 92 -1.08 16.71 10.85
N GLY A 93 -2.15 17.12 10.19
CA GLY A 93 -2.83 18.38 10.47
C GLY A 93 -4.21 18.18 11.11
N SER A 94 -4.93 19.30 11.23
CA SER A 94 -6.23 19.34 11.89
C SER A 94 -7.34 18.80 10.98
N PRO A 95 -8.40 18.19 11.54
CA PRO A 95 -9.53 17.74 10.74
C PRO A 95 -10.17 18.88 9.93
N ASP A 96 -10.45 18.61 8.66
CA ASP A 96 -11.05 19.57 7.73
C ASP A 96 -12.51 19.22 7.36
N TYR A 97 -12.93 17.99 7.67
CA TYR A 97 -14.28 17.50 7.38
C TYR A 97 -14.73 16.47 8.41
N TYR A 98 -16.00 16.53 8.82
CA TYR A 98 -16.61 15.64 9.82
C TYR A 98 -17.82 14.90 9.23
N GLY A 99 -18.08 13.70 9.74
CA GLY A 99 -19.30 12.95 9.41
C GLY A 99 -20.55 13.66 9.92
N THR A 100 -21.69 13.41 9.28
CA THR A 100 -22.95 14.14 9.52
C THR A 100 -23.44 14.12 10.97
N VAL A 101 -23.12 13.06 11.71
CA VAL A 101 -23.49 12.86 13.13
C VAL A 101 -22.35 13.22 14.11
N PHE A 102 -21.22 13.71 13.61
CA PHE A 102 -20.05 14.09 14.37
C PHE A 102 -19.76 15.59 14.17
N SER A 103 -19.18 16.23 15.18
CA SER A 103 -18.88 17.67 15.15
C SER A 103 -17.50 17.95 15.74
N SER A 104 -16.86 19.05 15.32
CA SER A 104 -15.58 19.52 15.87
C SER A 104 -15.65 19.81 17.37
N SER A 105 -16.81 20.18 17.90
CA SER A 105 -16.97 20.34 19.36
C SER A 105 -16.78 19.05 20.16
N ARG A 106 -16.71 17.89 19.50
CA ARG A 106 -16.53 16.57 20.12
C ARG A 106 -15.13 15.98 19.88
N PHE A 107 -14.30 16.60 19.04
CA PHE A 107 -12.97 16.13 18.61
C PHE A 107 -12.03 17.31 18.36
#